data_AF-S4W4W4-F1
#
_entry.id   AF-S4W4W4-F1
#
_cell.length_a   1.000
_cell.length_b   1.000
_cell.length_c   1.000
_cell.angle_alpha   90.00
_cell.angle_beta   90.00
_cell.angle_gamma   90.00
#
_symmetry.space_group_name_H-M   'P 1'
#
loop_
_entity.id
_entity.type
_entity.pdbx_description
1 polymer ?
#
loop_
_entity_poly.entity_id
_entity_poly.type
_entity_poly.pdbx_seq_one_letter_code
_entity_poly.pdbx_strand_id
1 'polypeptide(L)' 'MRYFITLIILLIITLYGQDNQEKRTMAKKITKSESEWATCLTPDEYSILREKGTEMAFTGKY' A
#
# COMPACT_ATOMS: atom_id res chain seq x y z
N MET A 1 48.01 12.07 -5.42
CA MET A 1 47.58 10.67 -5.67
C MET A 1 46.73 10.09 -4.54
N ARG A 2 47.20 10.09 -3.28
CA ARG A 2 46.45 9.49 -2.14
C ARG A 2 45.08 10.12 -1.86
N TYR A 3 44.97 11.45 -1.90
CA TYR A 3 43.70 12.16 -1.67
C TYR A 3 42.67 11.99 -2.80
N PHE A 4 43.14 11.74 -4.03
CA PHE A 4 42.26 11.46 -5.16
C PHE A 4 41.56 10.12 -5.00
N ILE A 5 42.29 9.10 -4.53
CA ILE A 5 41.75 7.77 -4.24
C ILE A 5 40.74 7.84 -3.09
N THR A 6 41.00 8.61 -2.04
CA THR A 6 40.05 8.76 -0.92
C THR A 6 38.77 9.48 -1.34
N LEU A 7 38.85 10.48 -2.23
CA LEU A 7 37.68 11.19 -2.75
C LEU A 7 36.80 10.29 -3.64
N ILE A 8 37.43 9.41 -4.44
CA ILE A 8 36.71 8.43 -5.27
C ILE A 8 35.98 7.40 -4.39
N ILE A 9 36.61 6.90 -3.34
CA ILE A 9 35.99 5.94 -2.41
C ILE A 9 34.80 6.57 -1.68
N LEU A 10 34.91 7.83 -1.25
CA LEU A 10 33.82 8.56 -0.58
C LEU A 10 32.61 8.77 -1.51
N LEU A 11 32.87 9.07 -2.79
CA LEU A 11 31.83 9.21 -3.81
C LEU A 11 31.12 7.90 -4.13
N ILE A 12 31.83 6.77 -4.07
CA ILE A 12 31.25 5.45 -4.32
C ILE A 12 30.33 5.03 -3.15
N ILE A 13 30.71 5.34 -1.90
CA ILE A 13 29.89 5.04 -0.70
C ILE A 13 28.55 5.80 -0.73
N THR A 14 28.52 7.05 -1.21
CA THR A 14 27.28 7.81 -1.33
C THR A 14 26.38 7.31 -2.47
N LEU A 15 26.95 6.72 -3.53
CA LEU A 15 26.19 6.10 -4.62
C LEU A 15 25.54 4.77 -4.22
N TYR A 16 26.14 4.01 -3.30
CA TYR A 16 25.56 2.75 -2.80
C TYR A 16 24.54 2.93 -1.65
N GLY A 17 24.20 4.17 -1.26
CA GLY A 17 23.35 4.48 -0.11
C GLY A 17 21.84 4.28 -0.27
N GLN A 18 21.36 3.76 -1.41
CA GLN A 18 19.94 3.46 -1.65
C GLN A 18 19.75 2.02 -2.11
N ASP A 19 19.76 1.07 -1.17
CA ASP A 19 18.90 -0.10 -1.30
C ASP A 19 18.46 -0.57 0.09
N ASN A 20 17.64 0.24 0.74
CA ASN A 20 16.78 -0.25 1.80
C ASN A 20 15.35 -0.16 1.29
N GLN A 21 15.04 -0.96 0.27
CA GLN A 21 13.67 -1.31 -0.02
C GLN A 21 13.20 -2.16 1.17
N GLU A 22 12.70 -1.50 2.22
CA GLU A 22 11.55 -2.08 2.90
C GLU A 22 10.53 -2.31 1.79
N LYS A 23 10.56 -3.53 1.24
CA LYS A 23 9.51 -4.04 0.38
C LYS A 23 8.26 -3.86 1.20
N ARG A 24 7.56 -2.75 0.97
CA ARG A 24 6.17 -2.59 1.37
C ARG A 24 5.51 -3.78 0.71
N THR A 25 5.30 -4.85 1.47
CA THR A 25 4.55 -6.00 1.03
C THR A 25 3.13 -5.50 0.87
N MET A 26 2.86 -4.82 -0.24
CA MET A 26 1.53 -4.36 -0.59
C MET A 26 0.70 -5.62 -0.60
N ALA A 27 -0.25 -5.71 0.33
CA ALA A 27 -1.09 -6.88 0.46
C ALA A 27 -1.64 -7.24 -0.93
N LYS A 28 -1.55 -8.52 -1.28
CA LYS A 28 -2.02 -8.99 -2.58
C LYS A 28 -3.47 -8.53 -2.77
N LYS A 29 -3.78 -7.98 -3.95
CA LYS A 29 -5.16 -7.58 -4.30
C LYS A 29 -6.10 -8.77 -4.06
N ILE A 30 -7.12 -8.56 -3.23
CA ILE A 30 -8.14 -9.56 -2.96
C ILE A 30 -9.06 -9.64 -4.19
N THR A 31 -9.18 -10.85 -4.73
CA THR A 31 -10.13 -11.17 -5.81
C THR A 31 -11.18 -12.11 -5.22
N LYS A 32 -12.41 -11.64 -5.13
CA LYS A 32 -13.59 -12.42 -4.76
C LYS A 32 -14.70 -12.12 -5.78
N SER A 33 -15.59 -13.07 -5.96
CA SER A 33 -16.83 -12.90 -6.74
C SER A 33 -17.83 -12.01 -5.99
N GLU A 34 -18.82 -11.48 -6.70
CA GLU A 34 -19.89 -10.68 -6.06
C GLU A 34 -20.69 -11.49 -5.03
N SER A 35 -20.92 -12.79 -5.27
CA SER A 35 -21.60 -13.68 -4.32
C SER A 35 -20.81 -13.86 -3.02
N GLU A 36 -19.50 -14.05 -3.12
CA GLU A 36 -18.63 -14.15 -1.95
C GLU A 36 -18.58 -12.84 -1.18
N TRP A 37 -18.59 -11.69 -1.87
CA TRP A 37 -18.69 -10.39 -1.22
C TRP A 37 -20.02 -10.18 -0.50
N ALA A 38 -21.14 -10.51 -1.15
CA ALA A 38 -22.49 -10.40 -0.57
C ALA A 38 -22.67 -11.30 0.66
N THR A 39 -21.92 -12.42 0.73
CA THR A 39 -21.91 -13.30 1.91
C THR A 39 -20.99 -12.77 3.02
N CYS A 40 -19.92 -12.06 2.68
CA CYS A 40 -18.93 -11.54 3.64
C CYS A 40 -19.32 -10.20 4.28
N LEU A 41 -20.20 -9.44 3.64
CA LEU A 41 -20.59 -8.09 4.04
C LEU A 41 -22.04 -8.09 4.51
N THR A 42 -22.38 -7.15 5.39
CA THR A 42 -23.80 -6.85 5.64
C THR A 42 -24.43 -6.24 4.37
N PRO A 43 -25.78 -6.30 4.22
CA PRO A 43 -26.46 -5.71 3.08
C PRO A 43 -26.07 -4.23 2.84
N ASP A 44 -26.00 -3.44 3.91
CA ASP A 44 -25.65 -2.02 3.84
C ASP A 44 -24.19 -1.81 3.43
N GLU A 45 -23.24 -2.55 4.03
CA GLU A 45 -21.82 -2.49 3.65
C GLU A 45 -21.59 -2.91 2.20
N TYR A 46 -22.29 -3.95 1.72
CA TYR A 46 -22.20 -4.37 0.33
C TYR A 46 -22.68 -3.26 -0.60
N SER A 47 -23.84 -2.65 -0.32
CA SER A 47 -24.36 -1.56 -1.14
C SER A 47 -23.43 -0.35 -1.16
N ILE A 48 -22.89 0.05 0.00
CA ILE A 48 -21.96 1.19 0.10
C ILE A 48 -20.64 0.88 -0.62
N LEU A 49 -20.00 -0.26 -0.32
CA LEU A 49 -18.64 -0.57 -0.78
C LEU A 49 -18.58 -1.10 -2.22
N ARG A 50 -19.60 -1.82 -2.69
CA ARG A 50 -19.63 -2.47 -4.01
C ARG A 50 -20.57 -1.78 -4.99
N GLU A 51 -21.73 -1.31 -4.54
CA GLU A 51 -22.72 -0.64 -5.40
C GLU A 51 -22.56 0.89 -5.43
N LYS A 52 -21.55 1.42 -4.74
CA LYS A 52 -21.29 2.87 -4.60
C LYS A 52 -22.45 3.61 -3.94
N GLY A 53 -23.15 2.92 -3.04
CA GLY A 53 -24.13 3.53 -2.15
C GLY A 53 -23.47 4.54 -1.20
N THR A 54 -24.30 5.40 -0.61
CA THR A 54 -23.88 6.32 0.45
C THR A 54 -24.65 5.93 1.70
N GLU A 55 -23.96 5.85 2.84
CA GLU A 55 -24.63 5.61 4.11
C GLU A 55 -25.60 6.76 4.45
N MET A 56 -26.55 6.48 5.35
CA MET A 56 -27.45 7.51 5.82
C MET A 56 -26.69 8.54 6.69
N ALA A 57 -27.13 9.78 6.65
CA ALA A 57 -26.50 10.84 7.41
C ALA A 57 -26.49 10.50 8.92
N PHE A 58 -25.33 10.67 9.56
CA PHE A 58 -25.12 10.43 10.99
C PHE A 58 -25.34 8.98 11.45
N THR A 59 -25.29 7.98 10.56
CA THR A 59 -25.35 6.55 10.92
C THR A 59 -24.00 5.84 10.92
N GLY A 60 -22.93 6.53 10.52
CA GLY A 60 -21.56 6.00 10.58
C GLY A 60 -21.18 5.63 12.03
N LYS A 61 -20.68 4.40 12.22
CA LYS A 61 -20.28 3.90 13.54
C LYS A 61 -18.98 4.54 14.07
N TYR A 62 -18.17 5.10 13.18
CA TYR A 62 -16.83 5.64 13.44
C TYR A 62 -16.76 7.10 13.01
#